data_AF-A0A8S9DT77-F1
#
_entry.id   AF-A0A8S9DT77-F1
#
_cell.length_a   1.000
_cell.length_b   1.000
_cell.length_c   1.000
_cell.angle_alpha   90.00
_cell.angle_beta   90.00
_cell.angle_gamma   90.00
#
_symmetry.space_group_name_H-M   'P 1'
#
loop_
_entity.id
_entity.type
_entity.pdbx_description
1 polymer ?
#
loop_
_entity_poly.entity_id
_entity_poly.type
_entity_poly.pdbx_seq_one_letter_code
_entity_poly.pdbx_strand_id
1 'polypeptide(L)'
;NVDKVLEEIVEKIPPPQGDPEAPLQALIFDSHYDSYKGVVAYIRVMQGTIRATSTLHLIANGTDIKPVEIGIFSPGMVPINELLPGDVGYVATGLKTVKECRVGDTFTLTAQPAEHPLPGYLHPKPMVFAGIYPVDGEDYAELKEALEKLQLNDASLVYDPETSQALNFGFRCGFLGLFHMEIIQERIEREYDLDIVVTAPSVEYEVVLASGETIKISSPARLPDENSITEIREPWMRLEVISPTEFYGTIMDLVTNRRGTFLSQDYPAPKRVQLNYDIPLSELIIDFFDDLKSRTRGYASMDYHFLDYRPGSLVKLEILVDTEPVDALAAIVHKEDAYHKGQFLVTKLKALIPRQQFDVAIQASASGRVISRANVKALRKDVLAKCYGGDISRKKKLLEKQKKGKRRMKMVGNVEIPQEAFMAVLRLNDD
;
A
#
# COMPACT_ATOMS: atom_id res chain seq x y z
N ASN A 1 9.48 12.62 39.30
CA ASN A 1 9.05 13.73 38.41
C ASN A 1 7.60 13.63 37.97
N VAL A 2 6.90 12.49 38.13
CA VAL A 2 5.48 12.38 37.74
C VAL A 2 4.62 13.42 38.46
N ASP A 3 4.77 13.60 39.77
CA ASP A 3 3.97 14.56 40.54
C ASP A 3 4.14 16.00 40.04
N LYS A 4 5.38 16.39 39.70
CA LYS A 4 5.68 17.71 39.12
C LYS A 4 5.05 17.91 37.75
N VAL A 5 4.94 16.85 36.95
CA VAL A 5 4.27 16.92 35.65
C VAL A 5 2.76 17.09 35.83
N LEU A 6 2.15 16.44 36.83
CA LEU A 6 0.73 16.60 37.13
C LEU A 6 0.40 18.02 37.59
N GLU A 7 1.22 18.62 38.47
CA GLU A 7 1.07 20.03 38.87
C GLU A 7 1.17 20.97 37.66
N GLU A 8 2.19 20.79 36.84
CA GLU A 8 2.41 21.61 35.64
C GLU A 8 1.28 21.48 34.60
N ILE A 9 0.68 20.28 34.47
CA ILE A 9 -0.51 20.08 33.63
C ILE A 9 -1.68 20.92 34.14
N VAL A 10 -1.92 20.93 35.45
CA VAL A 10 -3.02 21.70 36.06
C VAL A 10 -2.78 23.21 35.94
N GLU A 11 -1.53 23.68 36.06
CA GLU A 11 -1.20 25.10 35.97
C GLU A 11 -1.19 25.64 34.53
N LYS A 12 -0.72 24.83 33.55
CA LYS A 12 -0.50 25.30 32.17
C LYS A 12 -1.63 24.98 31.20
N ILE A 13 -2.39 23.89 31.40
CA ILE A 13 -3.45 23.49 30.48
C ILE A 13 -4.75 24.18 30.89
N PRO A 14 -5.37 24.99 30.01
CA PRO A 14 -6.63 25.64 30.33
C PRO A 14 -7.76 24.60 30.48
N PRO A 15 -8.76 24.86 31.34
CA PRO A 15 -9.92 24.01 31.44
C PRO A 15 -10.70 23.99 30.11
N PRO A 16 -11.42 22.90 29.81
CA PRO A 16 -12.26 22.84 28.62
C PRO A 16 -13.33 23.94 28.67
N GLN A 17 -13.66 24.48 27.51
CA GLN A 17 -14.71 25.49 27.34
C GLN A 17 -15.89 24.86 26.60
N GLY A 18 -17.10 25.24 26.98
CA GLY A 18 -18.33 24.79 26.35
C GLY A 18 -19.56 25.17 27.17
N ASP A 19 -20.70 25.31 26.50
CA ASP A 19 -22.00 25.58 27.09
C ASP A 19 -22.83 24.29 27.10
N PRO A 20 -23.25 23.79 28.27
CA PRO A 20 -24.10 22.59 28.38
C PRO A 20 -25.48 22.73 27.71
N GLU A 21 -25.98 23.96 27.54
CA GLU A 21 -27.29 24.26 26.95
C GLU A 21 -27.23 24.53 25.44
N ALA A 22 -26.03 24.66 24.86
CA ALA A 22 -25.86 24.79 23.43
C ALA A 22 -26.22 23.48 22.68
N PRO A 23 -26.54 23.55 21.37
CA PRO A 23 -26.71 22.36 20.55
C PRO A 23 -25.49 21.44 20.66
N LEU A 24 -25.74 20.14 20.80
CA LEU A 24 -24.68 19.16 21.00
C LEU A 24 -23.69 19.16 19.83
N GLN A 25 -22.41 19.30 20.15
CA GLN A 25 -21.31 19.07 19.23
C GLN A 25 -20.28 18.19 19.93
N ALA A 26 -20.26 16.90 19.61
CA ALA A 26 -19.24 15.99 20.10
C ALA A 26 -18.41 15.45 18.93
N LEU A 27 -17.10 15.65 19.01
CA LEU A 27 -16.13 15.19 18.01
C LEU A 27 -15.83 13.72 18.23
N ILE A 28 -16.03 12.89 17.21
CA ILE A 28 -15.50 11.53 17.18
C ILE A 28 -14.04 11.63 16.81
N PHE A 29 -13.11 11.20 17.68
CA PHE A 29 -11.67 11.25 17.38
C PHE A 29 -11.04 9.88 17.21
N ASP A 30 -11.74 8.82 17.60
CA ASP A 30 -11.33 7.42 17.39
C ASP A 30 -12.57 6.53 17.42
N SER A 31 -12.49 5.32 16.89
CA SER A 31 -13.55 4.32 16.99
C SER A 31 -13.01 2.91 16.80
N HIS A 32 -13.64 1.94 17.47
CA HIS A 32 -13.30 0.53 17.32
C HIS A 32 -14.57 -0.32 17.33
N TYR A 33 -14.47 -1.54 16.80
CA TYR A 33 -15.57 -2.49 16.79
C TYR A 33 -15.51 -3.40 18.02
N ASP A 34 -16.63 -3.49 18.74
CA ASP A 34 -16.86 -4.47 19.81
C ASP A 34 -17.94 -5.47 19.38
N SER A 35 -17.71 -6.76 19.62
CA SER A 35 -18.60 -7.84 19.18
C SER A 35 -19.99 -7.81 19.82
N TYR A 36 -20.15 -7.19 20.99
CA TYR A 36 -21.40 -7.11 21.73
C TYR A 36 -22.06 -5.73 21.62
N LYS A 37 -21.25 -4.67 21.63
CA LYS A 37 -21.73 -3.27 21.64
C LYS A 37 -21.76 -2.63 20.25
N GLY A 38 -21.25 -3.30 19.22
CA GLY A 38 -21.06 -2.74 17.89
C GLY A 38 -19.94 -1.71 17.88
N VAL A 39 -20.03 -0.71 17.02
CA VAL A 39 -19.02 0.36 16.97
C VAL A 39 -19.09 1.22 18.23
N VAL A 40 -17.97 1.28 18.94
CA VAL A 40 -17.75 2.16 20.09
C VAL A 40 -16.93 3.34 19.63
N ALA A 41 -17.57 4.51 19.57
CA ALA A 41 -16.97 5.76 19.14
C ALA A 41 -16.38 6.51 20.33
N TYR A 42 -15.13 6.93 20.23
CA TYR A 42 -14.47 7.76 21.26
C TYR A 42 -14.71 9.21 20.92
N ILE A 43 -15.25 9.92 21.90
CA ILE A 43 -15.79 11.25 21.68
C ILE A 43 -15.22 12.25 22.66
N ARG A 44 -15.10 13.48 22.18
CA ARG A 44 -14.88 14.66 23.03
C ARG A 44 -16.07 15.60 22.84
N VAL A 45 -16.79 15.89 23.93
CA VAL A 45 -17.90 16.85 23.89
C VAL A 45 -17.33 18.26 23.90
N MET A 46 -17.63 19.04 22.86
CA MET A 46 -17.23 20.46 22.78
C MET A 46 -18.34 21.38 23.25
N GLN A 47 -19.59 21.07 22.92
CA GLN A 47 -20.79 21.84 23.27
C GLN A 47 -21.94 20.89 23.58
N GLY A 48 -22.88 21.34 24.41
CA GLY A 48 -24.09 20.58 24.76
C GLY A 48 -23.84 19.36 25.65
N THR A 49 -24.90 18.59 25.87
CA THR A 49 -24.89 17.44 26.78
C THR A 49 -25.40 16.18 26.09
N ILE A 50 -24.71 15.06 26.26
CA ILE A 50 -25.17 13.74 25.81
C ILE A 50 -25.78 13.02 27.00
N ARG A 51 -26.99 12.49 26.84
CA ARG A 51 -27.62 11.60 27.83
C ARG A 51 -27.80 10.22 27.23
N ALA A 52 -27.79 9.18 28.05
CA ALA A 52 -27.97 7.80 27.58
C ALA A 52 -29.31 7.57 26.85
N THR A 53 -30.32 8.40 27.12
CA THR A 53 -31.63 8.35 26.46
C THR A 53 -31.72 9.18 25.17
N SER A 54 -30.71 9.97 24.86
CA SER A 54 -30.72 10.88 23.71
C SER A 54 -30.63 10.12 22.39
N THR A 55 -31.35 10.58 21.38
CA THR A 55 -31.13 10.16 19.99
C THR A 55 -30.07 11.07 19.37
N LEU A 56 -28.98 10.47 18.89
CA LEU A 56 -27.87 11.17 18.27
C LEU A 56 -27.99 11.11 16.75
N HIS A 57 -27.54 12.16 16.09
CA HIS A 57 -27.44 12.26 14.64
C HIS A 57 -25.98 12.48 14.26
N LEU A 58 -25.48 11.69 13.31
CA LEU A 58 -24.16 11.91 12.72
C LEU A 58 -24.30 12.87 11.54
N ILE A 59 -23.63 14.03 11.60
CA ILE A 59 -23.80 15.07 10.58
C ILE A 59 -23.24 14.65 9.22
N ALA A 60 -22.06 14.01 9.15
CA ALA A 60 -21.46 13.65 7.87
C ALA A 60 -22.16 12.46 7.21
N ASN A 61 -22.55 11.45 8.00
CA ASN A 61 -23.22 10.24 7.50
C ASN A 61 -24.75 10.39 7.40
N GLY A 62 -25.35 11.40 8.04
CA GLY A 62 -26.80 11.65 8.02
C GLY A 62 -27.64 10.55 8.69
N THR A 63 -27.05 9.78 9.60
CA THR A 63 -27.69 8.63 10.24
C THR A 63 -28.08 8.95 11.68
N ASP A 64 -29.31 8.61 12.06
CA ASP A 64 -29.78 8.68 13.44
C ASP A 64 -29.48 7.37 14.17
N ILE A 65 -28.95 7.49 15.39
CA ILE A 65 -28.64 6.37 16.26
C ILE A 65 -29.19 6.60 17.66
N LYS A 66 -29.54 5.50 18.33
CA LYS A 66 -29.80 5.50 19.77
C LYS A 66 -28.65 4.76 20.46
N PRO A 67 -27.87 5.44 21.32
CA PRO A 67 -26.76 4.80 22.02
C PRO A 67 -27.24 3.58 22.82
N VAL A 68 -26.50 2.48 22.70
CA VAL A 68 -26.67 1.31 23.58
C VAL A 68 -26.19 1.66 24.99
N GLU A 69 -25.08 2.40 25.05
CA GLU A 69 -24.41 2.79 26.28
C GLU A 69 -23.56 4.05 26.00
N ILE A 70 -23.43 4.91 26.99
CA ILE A 70 -22.42 5.98 27.01
C ILE A 70 -21.58 5.86 28.28
N GLY A 71 -20.33 6.25 28.23
CA GLY A 71 -19.40 6.04 29.34
C GLY A 71 -18.12 6.84 29.24
N ILE A 72 -17.27 6.65 30.25
CA ILE A 72 -15.89 7.18 30.30
C ILE A 72 -14.90 6.02 30.48
N PHE A 73 -13.63 6.30 30.23
CA PHE A 73 -12.55 5.34 30.47
C PHE A 73 -11.86 5.63 31.80
N SER A 74 -11.86 4.66 32.72
CA SER A 74 -11.17 4.77 34.01
C SER A 74 -10.70 3.43 34.59
N PRO A 75 -9.57 2.87 34.12
CA PRO A 75 -9.06 2.90 32.75
C PRO A 75 -9.89 2.01 31.80
N GLY A 76 -10.73 1.12 32.35
CA GLY A 76 -11.73 0.36 31.59
C GLY A 76 -13.00 1.17 31.31
N MET A 77 -13.91 0.61 30.52
CA MET A 77 -15.20 1.24 30.23
C MET A 77 -16.10 1.30 31.47
N VAL A 78 -16.48 2.51 31.88
CA VAL A 78 -17.42 2.75 32.98
C VAL A 78 -18.65 3.47 32.41
N PRO A 79 -19.84 2.84 32.43
CA PRO A 79 -21.05 3.46 31.93
C PRO A 79 -21.49 4.61 32.85
N ILE A 80 -21.88 5.74 32.26
CA ILE A 80 -22.41 6.90 32.96
C ILE A 80 -23.70 7.39 32.30
N ASN A 81 -24.45 8.25 32.99
CA ASN A 81 -25.77 8.69 32.51
C ASN A 81 -25.71 9.90 31.59
N GLU A 82 -24.68 10.73 31.72
CA GLU A 82 -24.50 11.95 30.94
C GLU A 82 -23.03 12.29 30.71
N LEU A 83 -22.73 12.90 29.56
CA LEU A 83 -21.43 13.50 29.24
C LEU A 83 -21.63 15.00 29.01
N LEU A 84 -20.84 15.80 29.71
CA LEU A 84 -20.88 17.26 29.71
C LEU A 84 -19.82 17.86 28.77
N PRO A 85 -19.91 19.16 28.43
CA PRO A 85 -18.88 19.82 27.65
C PRO A 85 -17.50 19.71 28.31
N GLY A 86 -16.52 19.26 27.54
CA GLY A 86 -15.16 18.99 27.99
C GLY A 86 -14.87 17.53 28.29
N ASP A 87 -15.90 16.70 28.50
CA ASP A 87 -15.71 15.29 28.81
C ASP A 87 -15.17 14.52 27.60
N VAL A 88 -14.28 13.57 27.90
CA VAL A 88 -13.76 12.58 26.95
C VAL A 88 -14.30 11.22 27.38
N GLY A 89 -15.03 10.57 26.48
CA GLY A 89 -15.72 9.32 26.77
C GLY A 89 -15.96 8.48 25.53
N TYR A 90 -16.88 7.53 25.64
CA TYR A 90 -17.31 6.71 24.52
C TYR A 90 -18.82 6.67 24.38
N VAL A 91 -19.25 6.40 23.15
CA VAL A 91 -20.64 6.11 22.79
C VAL A 91 -20.67 4.77 22.08
N ALA A 92 -21.31 3.78 22.69
CA ALA A 92 -21.61 2.52 22.03
C ALA A 92 -22.81 2.73 21.10
N THR A 93 -22.57 2.76 19.81
CA THR A 93 -23.57 3.15 18.80
C THR A 93 -24.48 1.99 18.38
N GLY A 94 -24.04 0.74 18.57
CA GLY A 94 -24.72 -0.44 18.04
C GLY A 94 -24.59 -0.60 16.51
N LEU A 95 -23.84 0.28 15.84
CA LEU A 95 -23.58 0.18 14.41
C LEU A 95 -22.71 -1.03 14.12
N LYS A 96 -22.85 -1.59 12.91
CA LYS A 96 -22.12 -2.80 12.51
C LYS A 96 -20.76 -2.50 11.91
N THR A 97 -20.56 -1.31 11.34
CA THR A 97 -19.34 -0.96 10.59
C THR A 97 -18.78 0.38 11.05
N VAL A 98 -17.46 0.48 11.25
CA VAL A 98 -16.81 1.76 11.60
C VAL A 98 -16.93 2.79 10.46
N LYS A 99 -17.19 2.34 9.23
CA LYS A 99 -17.53 3.24 8.10
C LYS A 99 -18.78 4.09 8.35
N GLU A 100 -19.71 3.63 9.18
CA GLU A 100 -20.92 4.36 9.59
C GLU A 100 -20.66 5.32 10.76
N CYS A 101 -19.50 5.23 11.43
CA CYS A 101 -19.10 6.12 12.52
C CYS A 101 -17.62 6.50 12.38
N ARG A 102 -17.38 7.51 11.54
CA ARG A 102 -16.04 7.85 11.06
C ARG A 102 -15.32 8.81 12.01
N VAL A 103 -14.01 8.63 12.12
CA VAL A 103 -13.13 9.53 12.86
C VAL A 103 -13.14 10.93 12.24
N GLY A 104 -13.47 11.94 13.04
CA GLY A 104 -13.61 13.34 12.67
C GLY A 104 -15.05 13.78 12.36
N ASP A 105 -16.03 12.86 12.38
CA ASP A 105 -17.45 13.23 12.31
C ASP A 105 -17.94 13.85 13.63
N THR A 106 -19.10 14.52 13.59
CA THR A 106 -19.69 15.22 14.72
C THR A 106 -21.04 14.59 15.09
N PHE A 107 -21.18 14.18 16.35
CA PHE A 107 -22.48 13.85 16.93
C PHE A 107 -23.22 15.12 17.33
N THR A 108 -24.49 15.19 16.97
CA THR A 108 -25.47 16.18 17.45
C THR A 108 -26.75 15.48 17.94
N LEU A 109 -27.65 16.20 18.61
CA LEU A 109 -28.98 15.68 18.97
C LEU A 109 -29.93 15.78 17.76
N THR A 110 -30.73 14.74 17.52
CA THR A 110 -31.75 14.78 16.44
C THR A 110 -32.83 15.84 16.70
N ALA A 111 -33.16 16.10 17.98
CA ALA A 111 -34.18 17.07 18.37
C ALA A 111 -33.72 18.54 18.22
N GLN A 112 -32.41 18.77 18.34
CA GLN A 112 -31.79 20.09 18.24
C GLN A 112 -30.44 19.94 17.54
N PRO A 113 -30.44 19.78 16.20
CA PRO A 113 -29.23 19.59 15.44
C PRO A 113 -28.37 20.86 15.45
N ALA A 114 -27.06 20.70 15.59
CA ALA A 114 -26.11 21.79 15.41
C ALA A 114 -26.09 22.24 13.94
N GLU A 115 -25.99 23.55 13.69
CA GLU A 115 -26.03 24.13 12.33
C GLU A 115 -24.81 23.75 11.49
N HIS A 116 -23.66 23.56 12.14
CA HIS A 116 -22.39 23.25 11.48
C HIS A 116 -21.67 22.11 12.18
N PRO A 117 -21.07 21.16 11.42
CA PRO A 117 -20.17 20.17 11.97
C PRO A 117 -18.89 20.84 12.48
N LEU A 118 -18.18 20.15 13.38
CA LEU A 118 -16.87 20.60 13.82
C LEU A 118 -15.86 20.53 12.65
N PRO A 119 -14.94 21.50 12.54
CA PRO A 119 -13.91 21.48 11.52
C PRO A 119 -12.90 20.35 11.79
N GLY A 120 -12.28 19.83 10.74
CA GLY A 120 -11.17 18.88 10.86
C GLY A 120 -11.40 17.51 10.21
N TYR A 121 -12.57 17.28 9.60
CA TYR A 121 -12.80 16.03 8.89
C TYR A 121 -12.15 16.02 7.50
N LEU A 122 -11.13 15.18 7.32
CA LEU A 122 -10.57 14.83 6.03
C LEU A 122 -10.71 13.32 5.82
N HIS A 123 -11.29 12.91 4.70
CA HIS A 123 -11.31 11.50 4.33
C HIS A 123 -9.88 11.01 4.10
N PRO A 124 -9.38 10.06 4.90
CA PRO A 124 -8.06 9.51 4.68
C PRO A 124 -8.10 8.70 3.37
N LYS A 125 -7.42 9.21 2.34
CA LYS A 125 -7.36 8.55 1.02
C LYS A 125 -6.18 7.57 1.00
N PRO A 126 -6.37 6.34 0.54
CA PRO A 126 -5.26 5.43 0.28
C PRO A 126 -4.28 6.06 -0.71
N MET A 127 -2.99 6.03 -0.37
CA MET A 127 -1.90 6.54 -1.21
C MET A 127 -1.05 5.41 -1.79
N VAL A 128 -1.03 4.26 -1.11
CA VAL A 128 -0.25 3.08 -1.47
C VAL A 128 -1.20 1.93 -1.75
N PHE A 129 -0.95 1.17 -2.79
CA PHE A 129 -1.76 0.03 -3.19
C PHE A 129 -0.89 -1.19 -3.44
N ALA A 130 -1.35 -2.37 -3.02
CA ALA A 130 -0.69 -3.64 -3.31
C ALA A 130 -1.75 -4.72 -3.55
N GLY A 131 -1.41 -5.71 -4.36
CA GLY A 131 -2.21 -6.93 -4.49
C GLY A 131 -1.83 -7.89 -3.37
N ILE A 132 -2.83 -8.39 -2.64
CA ILE A 132 -2.69 -9.44 -1.62
C ILE A 132 -3.38 -10.69 -2.15
N TYR A 133 -2.63 -11.79 -2.21
CA TYR A 133 -3.09 -13.08 -2.69
C TYR A 133 -2.80 -14.14 -1.64
N PRO A 134 -3.68 -15.13 -1.43
CA PRO A 134 -3.32 -16.26 -0.59
C PRO A 134 -2.30 -17.13 -1.32
N VAL A 135 -1.43 -17.82 -0.56
CA VAL A 135 -0.54 -18.83 -1.15
C VAL A 135 -1.37 -20.01 -1.66
N ASP A 136 -2.35 -20.47 -0.88
CA ASP A 136 -3.27 -21.53 -1.28
C ASP A 136 -4.60 -20.95 -1.75
N GLY A 137 -5.06 -21.36 -2.93
CA GLY A 137 -6.29 -20.82 -3.53
C GLY A 137 -7.57 -21.14 -2.76
N GLU A 138 -7.54 -22.13 -1.86
CA GLU A 138 -8.66 -22.50 -0.98
C GLU A 138 -8.91 -21.42 0.09
N ASP A 139 -7.87 -20.69 0.49
CA ASP A 139 -7.91 -19.68 1.56
C ASP A 139 -8.47 -18.34 1.08
N TYR A 140 -8.85 -18.21 -0.19
CA TYR A 140 -9.42 -16.96 -0.72
C TYR A 140 -10.64 -16.49 0.07
N ALA A 141 -11.49 -17.42 0.52
CA ALA A 141 -12.66 -17.10 1.32
C ALA A 141 -12.27 -16.59 2.73
N GLU A 142 -11.25 -17.20 3.33
CA GLU A 142 -10.74 -16.82 4.65
C GLU A 142 -10.03 -15.47 4.60
N LEU A 143 -9.22 -15.23 3.57
CA LEU A 143 -8.59 -13.93 3.32
C LEU A 143 -9.62 -12.82 3.16
N LYS A 144 -10.71 -13.08 2.45
CA LYS A 144 -11.81 -12.13 2.32
C LYS A 144 -12.44 -11.81 3.67
N GLU A 145 -12.70 -12.84 4.49
CA GLU A 145 -13.28 -12.67 5.82
C GLU A 145 -12.32 -11.91 6.75
N ALA A 146 -11.02 -12.17 6.67
CA ALA A 146 -9.99 -11.45 7.41
C ALA A 146 -9.96 -9.96 7.01
N LEU A 147 -9.96 -9.65 5.72
CA LEU A 147 -10.01 -8.26 5.22
C LEU A 147 -11.31 -7.55 5.63
N GLU A 148 -12.45 -8.23 5.58
CA GLU A 148 -13.74 -7.70 6.05
C GLU A 148 -13.68 -7.35 7.55
N LYS A 149 -13.15 -8.26 8.39
CA LYS A 149 -13.00 -8.03 9.84
C LYS A 149 -11.99 -6.93 10.16
N LEU A 150 -10.88 -6.85 9.43
CA LEU A 150 -9.88 -5.79 9.61
C LEU A 150 -10.47 -4.43 9.24
N GLN A 151 -11.22 -4.36 8.14
CA GLN A 151 -11.92 -3.15 7.70
C GLN A 151 -13.02 -2.71 8.68
N LEU A 152 -13.54 -3.60 9.54
CA LEU A 152 -14.45 -3.20 10.62
C LEU A 152 -13.75 -2.31 11.64
N ASN A 153 -12.44 -2.44 11.83
CA ASN A 153 -11.68 -1.62 12.78
C ASN A 153 -10.92 -0.49 12.08
N ASP A 154 -10.47 -0.72 10.84
CA ASP A 154 -9.71 0.26 10.07
C ASP A 154 -10.53 0.82 8.90
N ALA A 155 -11.01 2.06 9.06
CA ALA A 155 -11.78 2.74 8.02
C ALA A 155 -10.94 3.17 6.81
N SER A 156 -9.61 3.16 6.92
CA SER A 156 -8.70 3.58 5.85
C SER A 156 -8.32 2.45 4.90
N LEU A 157 -8.46 1.19 5.33
CA LEU A 157 -8.25 0.02 4.50
C LEU A 157 -9.36 -0.10 3.44
N VAL A 158 -8.98 0.00 2.18
CA VAL A 158 -9.86 -0.24 1.04
C VAL A 158 -9.39 -1.51 0.34
N TYR A 159 -10.30 -2.36 -0.14
CA TYR A 159 -9.93 -3.52 -0.93
C TYR A 159 -10.96 -3.77 -2.03
N ASP A 160 -10.48 -4.24 -3.18
CA ASP A 160 -11.29 -4.63 -4.33
C ASP A 160 -10.83 -6.00 -4.84
N PRO A 161 -11.73 -6.92 -5.24
CA PRO A 161 -11.33 -8.19 -5.84
C PRO A 161 -10.46 -7.98 -7.08
N GLU A 162 -9.36 -8.71 -7.16
CA GLU A 162 -8.43 -8.69 -8.29
C GLU A 162 -8.03 -10.12 -8.68
N THR A 163 -7.99 -10.37 -9.98
CA THR A 163 -7.56 -11.65 -10.55
C THR A 163 -6.23 -11.46 -11.25
N SER A 164 -5.25 -12.31 -10.94
CA SER A 164 -3.95 -12.38 -11.58
C SER A 164 -3.80 -13.70 -12.34
N GLN A 165 -3.23 -13.68 -13.54
CA GLN A 165 -2.94 -14.90 -14.29
C GLN A 165 -1.98 -15.84 -13.55
N ALA A 166 -1.05 -15.27 -12.75
CA ALA A 166 -0.03 -16.04 -12.04
C ALA A 166 -0.44 -16.45 -10.62
N LEU A 167 -1.26 -15.64 -9.94
CA LEU A 167 -1.61 -15.81 -8.52
C LEU A 167 -3.09 -16.16 -8.30
N ASN A 168 -3.87 -16.34 -9.37
CA ASN A 168 -5.32 -16.57 -9.32
C ASN A 168 -6.07 -15.42 -8.62
N PHE A 169 -6.94 -15.74 -7.67
CA PHE A 169 -7.84 -14.79 -7.01
C PHE A 169 -7.16 -14.13 -5.80
N GLY A 170 -7.28 -12.82 -5.71
CA GLY A 170 -6.82 -12.04 -4.56
C GLY A 170 -7.55 -10.70 -4.47
N PHE A 171 -6.94 -9.76 -3.77
CA PHE A 171 -7.50 -8.45 -3.51
C PHE A 171 -6.48 -7.35 -3.78
N ARG A 172 -6.91 -6.31 -4.48
CA ARG A 172 -6.18 -5.05 -4.55
C ARG A 172 -6.51 -4.24 -3.31
N CYS A 173 -5.54 -4.10 -2.41
CA CYS A 173 -5.70 -3.37 -1.16
C CYS A 173 -5.05 -1.98 -1.25
N GLY A 174 -5.69 -0.98 -0.65
CA GLY A 174 -5.23 0.39 -0.53
C GLY A 174 -4.96 0.75 0.93
N PHE A 175 -3.83 1.42 1.16
CA PHE A 175 -3.27 1.77 2.46
C PHE A 175 -2.88 3.25 2.50
N LEU A 176 -2.82 3.83 3.70
CA LEU A 176 -2.32 5.20 3.92
C LEU A 176 -0.83 5.36 3.62
N GLY A 177 -0.05 4.30 3.81
CA GLY A 177 1.39 4.29 3.61
C GLY A 177 1.95 2.88 3.75
N LEU A 178 3.27 2.74 3.62
CA LEU A 178 3.97 1.46 3.73
C LEU A 178 3.82 0.82 5.11
N PHE A 179 4.02 1.57 6.18
CA PHE A 179 3.91 1.03 7.53
C PHE A 179 2.50 0.49 7.84
N HIS A 180 1.46 1.16 7.32
CA HIS A 180 0.10 0.65 7.43
C HIS A 180 -0.09 -0.67 6.67
N MET A 181 0.50 -0.80 5.48
CA MET A 181 0.51 -2.06 4.71
C MET A 181 1.20 -3.19 5.49
N GLU A 182 2.37 -2.94 6.07
CA GLU A 182 3.12 -3.92 6.88
C GLU A 182 2.33 -4.39 8.09
N ILE A 183 1.69 -3.47 8.82
CA ILE A 183 0.83 -3.83 9.96
C ILE A 183 -0.32 -4.73 9.49
N ILE A 184 -1.02 -4.38 8.41
CA ILE A 184 -2.14 -5.18 7.91
C ILE A 184 -1.66 -6.56 7.45
N GLN A 185 -0.51 -6.64 6.77
CA GLN A 185 0.10 -7.91 6.40
C GLN A 185 0.40 -8.77 7.63
N GLU A 186 1.10 -8.22 8.63
CA GLU A 186 1.48 -8.95 9.84
C GLU A 186 0.24 -9.40 10.65
N ARG A 187 -0.82 -8.60 10.66
CA ARG A 187 -2.10 -8.99 11.28
C ARG A 187 -2.78 -10.13 10.53
N ILE A 188 -2.79 -10.12 9.21
CA ILE A 188 -3.36 -11.23 8.42
C ILE A 188 -2.58 -12.53 8.71
N GLU A 189 -1.25 -12.47 8.65
CA GLU A 189 -0.39 -13.64 8.88
C GLU A 189 -0.49 -14.17 10.33
N ARG A 190 -0.56 -13.29 11.34
CA ARG A 190 -0.52 -13.71 12.74
C ARG A 190 -1.87 -13.88 13.42
N GLU A 191 -2.84 -13.00 13.16
CA GLU A 191 -4.16 -13.05 13.82
C GLU A 191 -5.08 -14.05 13.14
N TYR A 192 -4.91 -14.27 11.83
CA TYR A 192 -5.76 -15.15 11.04
C TYR A 192 -5.04 -16.41 10.52
N ASP A 193 -3.74 -16.56 10.78
CA ASP A 193 -2.92 -17.73 10.39
C ASP A 193 -2.96 -17.99 8.87
N LEU A 194 -2.93 -16.91 8.08
CA LEU A 194 -3.02 -16.97 6.62
C LEU A 194 -1.68 -16.65 5.97
N ASP A 195 -1.16 -17.59 5.19
CA ASP A 195 0.01 -17.38 4.34
C ASP A 195 -0.38 -16.56 3.11
N ILE A 196 0.12 -15.33 3.03
CA ILE A 196 -0.17 -14.39 1.94
C ILE A 196 1.05 -13.99 1.12
N VAL A 197 0.74 -13.48 -0.06
CA VAL A 197 1.67 -12.94 -1.05
C VAL A 197 1.27 -11.51 -1.31
N VAL A 198 2.19 -10.57 -1.05
CA VAL A 198 1.99 -9.16 -1.35
C VAL A 198 2.81 -8.81 -2.60
N THR A 199 2.17 -8.21 -3.61
CA THR A 199 2.87 -7.71 -4.79
C THR A 199 3.64 -6.43 -4.47
N ALA A 200 4.57 -6.04 -5.33
CA ALA A 200 5.24 -4.75 -5.20
C ALA A 200 4.22 -3.60 -5.03
N PRO A 201 4.42 -2.70 -4.04
CA PRO A 201 3.52 -1.59 -3.81
C PRO A 201 3.56 -0.63 -4.99
N SER A 202 2.43 0.02 -5.27
CA SER A 202 2.34 1.07 -6.27
C SER A 202 1.42 2.19 -5.82
N VAL A 203 1.48 3.29 -6.56
CA VAL A 203 0.69 4.49 -6.30
C VAL A 203 -0.50 4.58 -7.26
N GLU A 204 -1.46 5.44 -6.96
CA GLU A 204 -2.50 5.84 -7.90
C GLU A 204 -1.89 6.83 -8.92
N TYR A 205 -1.99 6.53 -10.21
CA TYR A 205 -1.58 7.42 -11.30
C TYR A 205 -2.82 8.04 -11.95
N GLU A 206 -2.70 9.30 -12.40
CA GLU A 206 -3.71 9.95 -13.24
C GLU A 206 -3.28 9.88 -14.70
N VAL A 207 -4.03 9.16 -15.52
CA VAL A 207 -3.74 8.98 -16.94
C VAL A 207 -4.70 9.84 -17.75
N VAL A 208 -4.15 10.78 -18.50
CA VAL A 208 -4.91 11.62 -19.43
C VAL A 208 -4.95 10.92 -20.78
N LEU A 209 -6.14 10.51 -21.20
CA LEU A 209 -6.36 9.85 -22.47
C LEU A 209 -6.34 10.85 -23.63
N ALA A 210 -6.14 10.36 -24.85
CA ALA A 210 -6.23 11.14 -26.09
C ALA A 210 -7.64 11.71 -26.32
N SER A 211 -8.67 11.12 -25.68
CA SER A 211 -10.04 11.64 -25.65
C SER A 211 -10.20 12.89 -24.77
N GLY A 212 -9.21 13.21 -23.92
CA GLY A 212 -9.27 14.27 -22.91
C GLY A 212 -9.83 13.83 -21.55
N GLU A 213 -10.30 12.58 -21.43
CA GLU A 213 -10.73 12.01 -20.15
C GLU A 213 -9.51 11.68 -19.26
N THR A 214 -9.62 11.94 -17.96
CA THR A 214 -8.60 11.56 -16.97
C THR A 214 -9.11 10.37 -16.17
N ILE A 215 -8.39 9.26 -16.24
CA ILE A 215 -8.69 8.04 -15.48
C ILE A 215 -7.65 7.83 -14.38
N LYS A 216 -8.09 7.28 -13.24
CA LYS A 216 -7.22 6.93 -12.12
C LYS A 216 -6.90 5.46 -12.15
N ILE A 217 -5.62 5.13 -12.05
CA ILE A 217 -5.13 3.75 -12.20
C ILE A 217 -4.22 3.44 -11.02
N SER A 218 -4.66 2.47 -10.22
CA SER A 218 -3.86 1.93 -9.11
C SER A 218 -3.11 0.66 -9.51
N SER A 219 -3.55 -0.09 -10.52
CA SER A 219 -2.94 -1.35 -10.97
C SER A 219 -2.24 -1.18 -12.32
N PRO A 220 -0.93 -1.46 -12.43
CA PRO A 220 -0.19 -1.38 -13.70
C PRO A 220 -0.81 -2.20 -14.83
N ALA A 221 -1.46 -3.32 -14.51
CA ALA A 221 -2.10 -4.19 -15.49
C ALA A 221 -3.28 -3.50 -16.21
N ARG A 222 -3.97 -2.57 -15.55
CA ARG A 222 -5.11 -1.82 -16.09
C ARG A 222 -4.71 -0.58 -16.89
N LEU A 223 -3.41 -0.32 -17.06
CA LEU A 223 -2.92 0.77 -17.89
C LEU A 223 -3.34 0.56 -19.35
N PRO A 224 -4.06 1.52 -19.97
CA PRO A 224 -4.44 1.44 -21.39
C PRO A 224 -3.24 1.38 -22.33
N ASP A 225 -3.50 1.03 -23.58
CA ASP A 225 -2.48 1.06 -24.63
C ASP A 225 -1.86 2.46 -24.77
N GLU A 226 -0.54 2.52 -24.93
CA GLU A 226 0.23 3.77 -25.00
C GLU A 226 -0.28 4.74 -26.08
N ASN A 227 -0.83 4.22 -27.17
CA ASN A 227 -1.40 5.04 -28.25
C ASN A 227 -2.63 5.87 -27.82
N SER A 228 -3.31 5.43 -26.76
CA SER A 228 -4.48 6.11 -26.20
C SER A 228 -4.11 7.11 -25.11
N ILE A 229 -2.84 7.18 -24.70
CA ILE A 229 -2.37 7.98 -23.58
C ILE A 229 -1.70 9.25 -24.11
N THR A 230 -2.13 10.40 -23.59
CA THR A 230 -1.50 11.70 -23.85
C THR A 230 -0.37 11.94 -22.85
N GLU A 231 -0.66 11.78 -21.56
CA GLU A 231 0.32 11.93 -20.48
C GLU A 231 -0.08 11.10 -19.26
N ILE A 232 0.91 10.69 -18.48
CA ILE A 232 0.74 10.01 -17.20
C ILE A 232 1.25 10.95 -16.12
N ARG A 233 0.40 11.25 -15.13
CA ARG A 233 0.75 12.06 -13.97
C ARG A 233 0.92 11.16 -12.76
N GLU A 234 2.00 11.35 -12.03
CA GLU A 234 2.27 10.69 -10.76
C GLU A 234 2.07 11.65 -9.58
N PRO A 235 1.73 11.12 -8.39
CA PRO A 235 1.59 11.93 -7.19
C PRO A 235 2.96 12.35 -6.65
N TRP A 236 3.12 13.65 -6.42
CA TRP A 236 4.29 14.25 -5.79
C TRP A 236 4.02 14.58 -4.33
N MET A 237 5.03 14.36 -3.51
CA MET A 237 5.03 14.56 -2.07
C MET A 237 6.00 15.66 -1.70
N ARG A 238 5.61 16.49 -0.72
CA ARG A 238 6.55 17.32 0.02
C ARG A 238 7.18 16.46 1.10
N LEU A 239 8.48 16.22 1.00
CA LEU A 239 9.28 15.45 1.94
C LEU A 239 10.08 16.38 2.83
N GLU A 240 9.98 16.21 4.14
CA GLU A 240 10.79 16.87 5.15
C GLU A 240 11.70 15.85 5.82
N VAL A 241 13.02 16.05 5.76
CA VAL A 241 14.00 15.16 6.40
C VAL A 241 14.76 15.94 7.46
N ILE A 242 14.68 15.48 8.71
CA ILE A 242 15.44 16.05 9.84
C ILE A 242 16.55 15.08 10.20
N SER A 243 17.79 15.57 10.21
CA SER A 243 18.97 14.75 10.48
C SER A 243 20.10 15.57 11.11
N PRO A 244 21.07 14.94 11.79
CA PRO A 244 22.33 15.58 12.09
C PRO A 244 23.05 16.11 10.84
N THR A 245 23.72 17.26 10.97
CA THR A 245 24.41 17.92 9.84
C THR A 245 25.50 17.08 9.17
N GLU A 246 26.03 16.08 9.87
CA GLU A 246 27.05 15.16 9.34
C GLU A 246 26.54 14.26 8.19
N PHE A 247 25.23 13.99 8.13
CA PHE A 247 24.62 13.14 7.10
C PHE A 247 24.05 13.93 5.92
N TYR A 248 24.27 15.25 5.88
CA TYR A 248 23.70 16.14 4.86
C TYR A 248 23.95 15.63 3.43
N GLY A 249 25.23 15.38 3.09
CA GLY A 249 25.60 14.96 1.74
C GLY A 249 24.98 13.61 1.36
N THR A 250 24.92 12.68 2.31
CA THR A 250 24.34 11.36 2.09
C THR A 250 22.84 11.40 1.82
N ILE A 251 22.09 12.29 2.50
CA ILE A 251 20.66 12.49 2.25
C ILE A 251 20.45 13.17 0.91
N MET A 252 21.26 14.19 0.59
CA MET A 252 21.18 14.90 -0.68
C MET A 252 21.42 13.94 -1.86
N ASP A 253 22.44 13.09 -1.78
CA ASP A 253 22.72 12.08 -2.80
C ASP A 253 21.56 11.07 -2.93
N LEU A 254 21.00 10.58 -1.81
CA LEU A 254 19.88 9.65 -1.81
C LEU A 254 18.66 10.24 -2.51
N VAL A 255 18.24 11.45 -2.13
CA VAL A 255 17.03 12.11 -2.67
C VAL A 255 17.23 12.50 -4.14
N THR A 256 18.43 12.95 -4.52
CA THR A 256 18.72 13.32 -5.92
C THR A 256 18.67 12.11 -6.85
N ASN A 257 19.20 10.96 -6.41
CA ASN A 257 19.12 9.71 -7.17
C ASN A 257 17.69 9.20 -7.35
N ARG A 258 16.77 9.63 -6.47
CA ARG A 258 15.34 9.28 -6.47
C ARG A 258 14.46 10.40 -7.07
N ARG A 259 15.02 11.20 -7.98
CA ARG A 259 14.33 12.29 -8.71
C ARG A 259 13.76 13.39 -7.81
N GLY A 260 14.23 13.51 -6.57
CA GLY A 260 13.79 14.55 -5.65
C GLY A 260 14.37 15.92 -6.00
N THR A 261 13.53 16.94 -5.93
CA THR A 261 13.89 18.34 -6.19
C THR A 261 14.10 19.06 -4.86
N PHE A 262 15.30 19.61 -4.65
CA PHE A 262 15.60 20.39 -3.45
C PHE A 262 14.82 21.71 -3.45
N LEU A 263 14.20 22.04 -2.31
CA LEU A 263 13.48 23.29 -2.12
C LEU A 263 14.22 24.23 -1.17
N SER A 264 14.38 23.79 0.09
CA SER A 264 14.97 24.62 1.13
C SER A 264 15.63 23.77 2.22
N GLN A 265 16.41 24.45 3.06
CA GLN A 265 17.01 23.87 4.25
C GLN A 265 16.88 24.82 5.43
N ASP A 266 16.65 24.27 6.60
CA ASP A 266 16.54 25.01 7.86
C ASP A 266 17.39 24.35 8.95
N TYR A 267 17.82 25.13 9.95
CA TYR A 267 18.62 24.64 11.07
C TYR A 267 17.84 24.79 12.37
N PRO A 268 16.99 23.81 12.73
CA PRO A 268 16.11 23.93 13.91
C PRO A 268 16.89 23.96 15.22
N ALA A 269 18.10 23.38 15.25
CA ALA A 269 18.97 23.36 16.42
C ALA A 269 20.45 23.23 16.00
N PRO A 270 21.42 23.56 16.88
CA PRO A 270 22.82 23.30 16.62
C PRO A 270 23.05 21.81 16.27
N LYS A 271 23.79 21.57 15.18
CA LYS A 271 24.06 20.23 14.62
C LYS A 271 22.86 19.48 14.04
N ARG A 272 21.70 20.10 13.87
CA ARG A 272 20.56 19.53 13.16
C ARG A 272 20.26 20.33 11.90
N VAL A 273 19.92 19.64 10.83
CA VAL A 273 19.44 20.21 9.58
C VAL A 273 18.10 19.58 9.24
N GLN A 274 17.18 20.43 8.79
CA GLN A 274 15.94 20.04 8.12
C GLN A 274 16.12 20.32 6.63
N LEU A 275 15.81 19.34 5.79
CA LEU A 275 15.89 19.43 4.35
C LEU A 275 14.50 19.17 3.76
N ASN A 276 14.04 20.11 2.94
CA ASN A 276 12.73 20.04 2.31
C ASN A 276 12.90 19.76 0.82
N TYR A 277 12.23 18.71 0.34
CA TYR A 277 12.26 18.27 -1.05
C TYR A 277 10.84 18.06 -1.57
N ASP A 278 10.67 18.18 -2.89
CA ASP A 278 9.53 17.59 -3.59
C ASP A 278 10.01 16.28 -4.24
N ILE A 279 9.33 15.16 -3.99
CA ILE A 279 9.70 13.84 -4.51
C ILE A 279 8.47 13.06 -4.99
N PRO A 280 8.57 12.27 -6.08
CA PRO A 280 7.49 11.36 -6.47
C PRO A 280 7.21 10.31 -5.39
N LEU A 281 5.94 10.05 -5.07
CA LEU A 281 5.59 9.01 -4.10
C LEU A 281 6.08 7.63 -4.54
N SER A 282 6.10 7.36 -5.85
CA SER A 282 6.56 6.11 -6.45
C SER A 282 8.00 5.74 -6.07
N GLU A 283 8.86 6.73 -5.83
CA GLU A 283 10.25 6.55 -5.39
C GLU A 283 10.37 6.46 -3.87
N LEU A 284 9.43 7.09 -3.14
CA LEU A 284 9.42 7.09 -1.68
C LEU A 284 8.94 5.75 -1.12
N ILE A 285 8.04 5.06 -1.82
CA ILE A 285 7.47 3.78 -1.37
C ILE A 285 8.37 2.56 -1.64
N ILE A 286 9.55 2.73 -2.26
CA ILE A 286 10.46 1.62 -2.56
C ILE A 286 11.79 1.89 -1.88
N ASP A 287 12.04 1.18 -0.78
CA ASP A 287 13.28 1.15 0.02
C ASP A 287 13.79 2.50 0.55
N PHE A 288 13.08 3.60 0.32
CA PHE A 288 13.58 4.94 0.68
C PHE A 288 13.78 5.10 2.19
N PHE A 289 12.81 4.61 2.98
CA PHE A 289 12.89 4.69 4.45
C PHE A 289 14.08 3.87 4.98
N ASP A 290 14.26 2.64 4.50
CA ASP A 290 15.34 1.76 4.93
C ASP A 290 16.71 2.26 4.47
N ASP A 291 16.83 2.73 3.22
CA ASP A 291 18.03 3.42 2.70
C ASP A 291 18.38 4.62 3.59
N LEU A 292 17.39 5.47 3.91
CA LEU A 292 17.57 6.65 4.73
C LEU A 292 18.05 6.26 6.13
N LYS A 293 17.39 5.29 6.78
CA LYS A 293 17.78 4.83 8.12
C LYS A 293 19.15 4.19 8.13
N SER A 294 19.44 3.30 7.19
CA SER A 294 20.73 2.61 7.08
C SER A 294 21.89 3.59 6.88
N ARG A 295 21.77 4.50 5.91
CA ARG A 295 22.81 5.48 5.58
C ARG A 295 23.05 6.53 6.66
N THR A 296 22.02 6.82 7.48
CA THR A 296 22.10 7.79 8.57
C THR A 296 22.23 7.16 9.95
N ARG A 297 22.46 5.84 10.03
CA ARG A 297 22.55 5.07 11.28
C ARG A 297 21.31 5.22 12.18
N GLY A 298 20.16 5.44 11.56
CA GLY A 298 18.86 5.62 12.20
C GLY A 298 18.57 7.05 12.68
N TYR A 299 19.52 7.99 12.58
CA TYR A 299 19.36 9.34 13.13
C TYR A 299 18.42 10.23 12.32
N ALA A 300 18.25 9.98 11.02
CA ALA A 300 17.33 10.78 10.22
C ALA A 300 15.88 10.36 10.47
N SER A 301 14.99 11.33 10.58
CA SER A 301 13.54 11.15 10.53
C SER A 301 13.01 11.84 9.28
N MET A 302 11.93 11.30 8.74
CA MET A 302 11.26 11.88 7.59
C MET A 302 9.77 12.01 7.88
N ASP A 303 9.17 13.02 7.27
CA ASP A 303 7.74 13.23 7.20
C ASP A 303 7.38 13.66 5.77
N TYR A 304 6.19 13.31 5.30
CA TYR A 304 5.78 13.69 3.95
C TYR A 304 4.28 13.95 3.83
N HIS A 305 3.93 14.89 2.96
CA HIS A 305 2.56 15.30 2.71
C HIS A 305 2.28 15.39 1.21
N PHE A 306 1.05 15.03 0.81
CA PHE A 306 0.62 15.14 -0.58
C PHE A 306 0.63 16.59 -1.07
N LEU A 307 1.21 16.81 -2.25
CA LEU A 307 1.31 18.11 -2.88
C LEU A 307 0.37 18.22 -4.09
N ASP A 308 0.73 17.56 -5.19
CA ASP A 308 0.03 17.63 -6.47
C ASP A 308 0.36 16.45 -7.39
N TYR A 309 -0.42 16.29 -8.46
CA TYR A 309 -0.12 15.35 -9.54
C TYR A 309 0.67 16.07 -10.63
N ARG A 310 1.83 15.53 -11.02
CA ARG A 310 2.68 16.11 -12.07
C ARG A 310 2.95 15.12 -13.20
N PRO A 311 3.02 15.58 -14.46
CA PRO A 311 3.35 14.72 -15.59
C PRO A 311 4.77 14.17 -15.46
N GLY A 312 4.92 12.85 -15.66
CA GLY A 312 6.20 12.14 -15.60
C GLY A 312 6.49 11.35 -16.87
N SER A 313 7.77 11.12 -17.18
CA SER A 313 8.16 10.23 -18.29
C SER A 313 8.11 8.77 -17.84
N LEU A 314 6.88 8.26 -17.68
CA LEU A 314 6.60 6.95 -17.14
C LEU A 314 6.30 5.94 -18.25
N VAL A 315 6.74 4.71 -18.06
CA VAL A 315 6.49 3.59 -18.97
C VAL A 315 6.03 2.36 -18.19
N LYS A 316 5.17 1.56 -18.80
CA LYS A 316 4.80 0.24 -18.27
C LYS A 316 5.96 -0.73 -18.50
N LEU A 317 6.55 -1.23 -17.43
CA LEU A 317 7.50 -2.34 -17.45
C LEU A 317 6.72 -3.64 -17.29
N GLU A 318 6.78 -4.49 -18.31
CA GLU A 318 6.15 -5.80 -18.34
C GLU A 318 7.22 -6.89 -18.40
N ILE A 319 7.03 -7.95 -17.63
CA ILE A 319 7.86 -9.15 -17.70
C ILE A 319 7.13 -10.22 -18.49
N LEU A 320 7.78 -10.78 -19.51
CA LEU A 320 7.25 -11.85 -20.33
C LEU A 320 8.05 -13.13 -20.14
N VAL A 321 7.36 -14.24 -19.94
CA VAL A 321 7.94 -15.59 -19.88
C VAL A 321 7.39 -16.38 -21.06
N ASP A 322 8.29 -16.76 -21.96
CA ASP A 322 7.99 -17.37 -23.26
C ASP A 322 6.85 -16.68 -24.03
N THR A 323 6.88 -15.34 -24.06
CA THR A 323 5.91 -14.43 -24.72
C THR A 323 4.58 -14.22 -23.99
N GLU A 324 4.35 -14.90 -22.88
CA GLU A 324 3.19 -14.62 -22.02
C GLU A 324 3.56 -13.54 -20.99
N PRO A 325 2.78 -12.45 -20.88
CA PRO A 325 3.00 -11.42 -19.87
C PRO A 325 2.67 -11.96 -18.48
N VAL A 326 3.44 -11.52 -17.47
CA VAL A 326 3.23 -11.87 -16.07
C VAL A 326 2.77 -10.62 -15.32
N ASP A 327 1.45 -10.44 -15.26
CA ASP A 327 0.81 -9.21 -14.77
C ASP A 327 1.23 -8.81 -13.35
N ALA A 328 1.41 -9.79 -12.46
CA ALA A 328 1.77 -9.54 -11.07
C ALA A 328 3.22 -9.02 -10.87
N LEU A 329 4.06 -9.03 -11.92
CA LEU A 329 5.38 -8.39 -11.93
C LEU A 329 5.40 -7.10 -12.75
N ALA A 330 4.27 -6.68 -13.31
CA ALA A 330 4.18 -5.43 -14.05
C ALA A 330 4.32 -4.24 -13.10
N ALA A 331 5.07 -3.22 -13.53
CA ALA A 331 5.27 -2.01 -12.75
C ALA A 331 5.25 -0.78 -13.66
N ILE A 332 4.80 0.35 -13.14
CA ILE A 332 4.96 1.64 -13.80
C ILE A 332 6.26 2.25 -13.24
N VAL A 333 7.18 2.58 -14.14
CA VAL A 333 8.53 3.04 -13.79
C VAL A 333 8.92 4.25 -14.63
N HIS A 334 9.87 5.04 -14.13
CA HIS A 334 10.47 6.08 -14.95
C HIS A 334 11.25 5.47 -16.12
N LYS A 335 11.20 6.12 -17.29
CA LYS A 335 11.80 5.62 -18.54
C LYS A 335 13.30 5.32 -18.43
N GLU A 336 14.02 6.10 -17.64
CA GLU A 336 15.47 5.94 -17.44
C GLU A 336 15.79 4.70 -16.60
N ASP A 337 14.95 4.37 -15.61
CA ASP A 337 15.16 3.24 -14.69
C ASP A 337 14.62 1.91 -15.25
N ALA A 338 13.78 1.97 -16.28
CA ALA A 338 13.13 0.80 -16.87
C ALA A 338 14.14 -0.30 -17.27
N TYR A 339 15.29 0.09 -17.85
CA TYR A 339 16.33 -0.86 -18.24
C TYR A 339 16.95 -1.59 -17.04
N HIS A 340 17.36 -0.84 -16.02
CA HIS A 340 18.02 -1.37 -14.83
C HIS A 340 17.08 -2.30 -14.06
N LYS A 341 15.85 -1.84 -13.79
CA LYS A 341 14.83 -2.63 -13.07
C LYS A 341 14.40 -3.85 -13.86
N GLY A 342 14.20 -3.72 -15.17
CA GLY A 342 13.88 -4.84 -16.06
C GLY A 342 15.01 -5.88 -16.12
N GLN A 343 16.27 -5.45 -16.21
CA GLN A 343 17.43 -6.36 -16.20
C GLN A 343 17.56 -7.11 -14.88
N PHE A 344 17.32 -6.43 -13.75
CA PHE A 344 17.34 -7.04 -12.43
C PHE A 344 16.31 -8.18 -12.32
N LEU A 345 15.04 -7.89 -12.63
CA LEU A 345 13.95 -8.88 -12.59
C LEU A 345 14.22 -10.07 -13.52
N VAL A 346 14.65 -9.83 -14.75
CA VAL A 346 14.98 -10.88 -15.74
C VAL A 346 16.13 -11.76 -15.24
N THR A 347 17.15 -11.18 -14.59
CA THR A 347 18.31 -11.93 -14.08
C THR A 347 17.92 -12.83 -12.91
N LYS A 348 17.07 -12.33 -12.01
CA LYS A 348 16.57 -13.08 -10.85
C LYS A 348 15.65 -14.23 -11.28
N LEU A 349 14.67 -13.96 -12.16
CA LEU A 349 13.79 -15.00 -12.70
C LEU A 349 14.56 -16.11 -13.40
N LYS A 350 15.63 -15.78 -14.14
CA LYS A 350 16.48 -16.78 -14.79
C LYS A 350 17.15 -17.74 -13.79
N ALA A 351 17.47 -17.27 -12.59
CA ALA A 351 18.10 -18.11 -11.56
C ALA A 351 17.10 -19.07 -10.90
N LEU A 352 15.83 -18.65 -10.81
CA LEU A 352 14.78 -19.37 -10.10
C LEU A 352 13.97 -20.31 -11.00
N ILE A 353 13.79 -19.97 -12.27
CA ILE A 353 13.04 -20.80 -13.21
C ILE A 353 13.82 -22.09 -13.54
N PRO A 354 13.24 -23.28 -13.29
CA PRO A 354 13.90 -24.55 -13.55
C PRO A 354 14.12 -24.76 -15.05
N ARG A 355 15.18 -25.50 -15.39
CA ARG A 355 15.50 -25.80 -16.79
C ARG A 355 14.48 -26.76 -17.39
N GLN A 356 13.89 -26.36 -18.51
CA GLN A 356 12.95 -27.18 -19.29
C GLN A 356 13.64 -27.96 -20.41
N GLN A 357 12.91 -28.81 -21.14
CA GLN A 357 13.43 -29.54 -22.31
C GLN A 357 13.68 -28.63 -23.53
N PHE A 358 13.15 -27.42 -23.51
CA PHE A 358 13.32 -26.36 -24.50
C PHE A 358 13.86 -25.07 -23.84
N ASP A 359 14.32 -24.13 -24.68
CA ASP A 359 14.88 -22.87 -24.19
C ASP A 359 13.72 -21.92 -23.84
N VAL A 360 13.62 -21.53 -22.57
CA VAL A 360 12.64 -20.58 -22.06
C VAL A 360 13.23 -19.18 -22.15
N ALA A 361 12.52 -18.27 -22.82
CA ALA A 361 12.91 -16.87 -22.92
C ALA A 361 12.23 -16.06 -21.82
N ILE A 362 13.00 -15.29 -21.06
CA ILE A 362 12.52 -14.33 -20.07
C ILE A 362 12.88 -12.95 -20.60
N GLN A 363 11.89 -12.08 -20.74
CA GLN A 363 12.01 -10.79 -21.39
C GLN A 363 11.43 -9.70 -20.49
N ALA A 364 12.08 -8.56 -20.43
CA ALA A 364 11.47 -7.33 -19.95
C ALA A 364 11.11 -6.48 -21.16
N SER A 365 9.88 -5.99 -21.22
CA SER A 365 9.36 -5.11 -22.25
C SER A 365 8.98 -3.77 -21.63
N ALA A 366 9.32 -2.69 -22.32
CA ALA A 366 8.80 -1.36 -22.04
C ALA A 366 8.38 -0.74 -23.37
N SER A 367 7.19 -0.14 -23.41
CA SER A 367 6.64 0.47 -24.62
C SER A 367 6.60 -0.45 -25.84
N GLY A 368 6.14 -1.69 -25.62
CA GLY A 368 6.04 -2.73 -26.63
C GLY A 368 7.39 -3.21 -27.21
N ARG A 369 8.52 -2.79 -26.62
CA ARG A 369 9.86 -3.18 -27.04
C ARG A 369 10.57 -3.95 -25.93
N VAL A 370 11.20 -5.06 -26.31
CA VAL A 370 12.03 -5.85 -25.39
C VAL A 370 13.31 -5.09 -25.06
N ILE A 371 13.43 -4.61 -23.83
CA ILE A 371 14.59 -3.86 -23.33
C ILE A 371 15.68 -4.79 -22.78
N SER A 372 15.28 -5.93 -22.19
CA SER A 372 16.21 -6.91 -21.63
C SER A 372 15.72 -8.33 -21.88
N ARG A 373 16.64 -9.26 -22.08
CA ARG A 373 16.33 -10.67 -22.36
C ARG A 373 17.37 -11.60 -21.76
N ALA A 374 16.89 -12.62 -21.06
CA ALA A 374 17.67 -13.78 -20.67
C ALA A 374 17.00 -15.06 -21.19
N ASN A 375 17.79 -16.11 -21.38
CA ASN A 375 17.25 -17.44 -21.70
C ASN A 375 17.71 -18.45 -20.66
N VAL A 376 16.77 -19.24 -20.15
CA VAL A 376 17.06 -20.44 -19.36
C VAL A 376 17.35 -21.56 -20.36
N LYS A 377 18.59 -22.08 -20.32
CA LYS A 377 19.05 -23.09 -21.28
C LYS A 377 18.30 -24.40 -21.08
N ALA A 378 17.88 -24.98 -22.20
CA ALA A 378 17.25 -26.28 -22.24
C ALA A 378 18.15 -27.40 -21.71
N LEU A 379 17.57 -28.35 -20.99
CA LEU A 379 18.19 -29.63 -20.68
C LEU A 379 18.61 -30.35 -21.96
N ARG A 380 19.85 -30.82 -22.02
CA ARG A 380 20.37 -31.55 -23.18
C ARG A 380 20.72 -32.96 -22.75
N LYS A 381 19.99 -33.92 -23.33
CA LYS A 381 20.46 -35.31 -23.38
C LYS A 381 21.61 -35.40 -24.38
N ASP A 382 22.71 -36.01 -23.97
CA ASP A 382 23.78 -36.35 -24.90
C ASP A 382 23.33 -37.51 -25.81
N VAL A 383 22.85 -37.14 -27.01
CA VAL A 383 22.42 -38.10 -28.03
C VAL A 383 23.59 -38.79 -28.73
N LEU A 384 24.81 -38.29 -28.54
CA LEU A 384 26.02 -38.81 -29.20
C LEU A 384 26.81 -39.78 -28.33
N ALA A 385 26.44 -39.96 -27.05
CA ALA A 385 27.14 -40.81 -26.10
C ALA A 385 27.38 -42.27 -26.58
N LYS A 386 26.49 -42.81 -27.42
CA LYS A 386 26.61 -44.18 -27.99
C LYS A 386 27.19 -44.20 -29.42
N CYS A 387 27.67 -43.07 -29.94
CA CYS A 387 28.22 -42.94 -31.29
C CYS A 387 29.77 -43.03 -31.25
N TYR A 388 30.29 -44.25 -31.23
CA TYR A 388 31.74 -44.53 -31.17
C TYR A 388 32.48 -44.41 -32.53
N GLY A 389 31.75 -44.25 -33.64
CA GLY A 389 32.30 -44.19 -35.00
C GLY A 389 32.49 -42.77 -35.58
N GLY A 390 33.28 -42.68 -36.65
CA GLY A 390 33.55 -41.45 -37.41
C GLY A 390 32.44 -41.01 -38.37
N ASP A 391 31.34 -41.77 -38.50
CA ASP A 391 30.24 -41.43 -39.42
C ASP A 391 29.48 -40.18 -38.95
N ILE A 392 29.76 -39.07 -39.62
CA ILE A 392 29.16 -37.75 -39.40
C ILE A 392 27.64 -37.79 -39.69
N SER A 393 27.19 -38.63 -40.61
CA SER A 393 25.79 -38.70 -41.06
C SER A 393 24.88 -39.18 -39.93
N ARG A 394 25.30 -40.21 -39.19
CA ARG A 394 24.58 -40.72 -38.02
C ARG A 394 24.49 -39.69 -36.89
N LYS A 395 25.58 -38.95 -36.62
CA LYS A 395 25.59 -37.85 -35.62
C LYS A 395 24.63 -36.73 -36.02
N LYS A 396 24.67 -36.29 -37.29
CA LYS A 396 23.75 -35.26 -37.83
C LYS A 396 22.28 -35.67 -37.71
N LYS A 397 21.93 -36.93 -38.06
CA LYS A 397 20.55 -37.43 -37.98
C LYS A 397 19.99 -37.38 -36.55
N LEU A 398 20.80 -37.72 -35.55
CA LEU A 398 20.40 -37.66 -34.14
C LEU A 398 20.22 -36.22 -33.64
N LEU A 399 21.14 -35.32 -34.01
CA LEU A 399 21.05 -33.90 -33.68
C LEU A 399 19.82 -33.24 -34.33
N GLU A 400 19.52 -33.56 -35.59
CA GLU A 400 18.31 -33.08 -36.26
C GLU A 400 17.04 -33.57 -35.58
N LYS A 401 16.98 -34.85 -35.18
CA LYS A 401 15.84 -35.40 -34.46
C LYS A 401 15.64 -34.70 -33.12
N GLN A 402 16.72 -34.44 -32.38
CA GLN A 402 16.67 -33.69 -31.13
C GLN A 402 16.21 -32.25 -31.35
N LYS A 403 16.72 -31.57 -32.39
CA LYS A 403 16.34 -30.18 -32.73
C LYS A 403 14.87 -30.08 -33.11
N LYS A 404 14.34 -31.00 -33.93
CA LYS A 404 12.92 -31.06 -34.29
C LYS A 404 12.03 -31.35 -33.06
N GLY A 405 12.44 -32.29 -32.21
CA GLY A 405 11.75 -32.58 -30.95
C GLY A 405 11.64 -31.36 -30.04
N LYS A 406 12.75 -30.63 -29.83
CA LYS A 406 12.76 -29.41 -29.02
C LYS A 406 11.91 -28.29 -29.61
N ARG A 407 11.91 -28.10 -30.93
CA ARG A 407 11.03 -27.13 -31.60
C ARG A 407 9.56 -27.46 -31.40
N ARG A 408 9.18 -28.73 -31.51
CA ARG A 408 7.80 -29.17 -31.26
C ARG A 408 7.40 -28.98 -29.80
N MET A 409 8.29 -29.31 -28.86
CA MET A 409 8.04 -29.08 -27.44
C MET A 409 7.90 -27.58 -27.12
N LYS A 410 8.65 -26.70 -27.78
CA LYS A 410 8.50 -25.26 -27.59
C LYS A 410 7.16 -24.72 -28.09
N MET A 411 6.62 -25.22 -29.21
CA MET A 411 5.34 -24.70 -29.75
C MET A 411 4.12 -25.10 -28.92
N VAL A 412 4.22 -26.16 -28.13
CA VAL A 412 3.09 -26.75 -27.39
C VAL A 412 3.28 -26.64 -25.87
N GLY A 413 4.52 -26.43 -25.42
CA GLY A 413 4.84 -26.36 -24.00
C GLY A 413 4.48 -24.99 -23.44
N ASN A 414 3.53 -24.97 -22.51
CA ASN A 414 3.38 -23.83 -21.61
C ASN A 414 4.45 -23.92 -20.51
N VAL A 415 5.02 -22.78 -20.12
CA VAL A 415 6.01 -22.70 -19.05
C VAL A 415 5.28 -22.23 -17.80
N GLU A 416 4.87 -23.18 -16.97
CA GLU A 416 4.42 -22.85 -15.63
C GLU A 416 5.61 -22.38 -14.79
N ILE A 417 5.49 -21.18 -14.25
CA ILE A 417 6.46 -20.63 -13.31
C ILE A 417 6.14 -21.27 -11.96
N PRO A 418 7.10 -21.97 -11.31
CA PRO A 418 6.86 -22.50 -9.98
C PRO A 418 6.47 -21.36 -9.03
N GLN A 419 5.45 -21.58 -8.22
CA GLN A 419 4.98 -20.57 -7.27
C GLN A 419 6.11 -20.13 -6.33
N GLU A 420 6.95 -21.04 -5.84
CA GLU A 420 8.15 -20.73 -5.05
C GLU A 420 9.11 -19.75 -5.75
N ALA A 421 9.32 -19.92 -7.06
CA ALA A 421 10.17 -19.05 -7.86
C ALA A 421 9.55 -17.66 -8.01
N PHE A 422 8.22 -17.59 -8.12
CA PHE A 422 7.47 -16.35 -8.18
C PHE A 422 7.50 -15.61 -6.83
N MET A 423 7.26 -16.33 -5.74
CA MET A 423 7.33 -15.85 -4.37
C MET A 423 8.71 -15.27 -4.02
N ALA A 424 9.77 -15.96 -4.41
CA ALA A 424 11.13 -15.50 -4.18
C ALA A 424 11.41 -14.16 -4.89
N VAL A 425 10.85 -13.92 -6.08
CA VAL A 425 11.04 -12.64 -6.79
C VAL A 425 10.30 -11.50 -6.13
N LEU A 426 9.10 -11.74 -5.59
CA LEU A 426 8.33 -10.70 -4.90
C LEU A 426 8.95 -10.32 -3.55
N ARG A 427 9.40 -11.30 -2.76
CA ARG A 427 10.05 -11.07 -1.44
C ARG A 427 11.43 -10.43 -1.53
N LEU A 428 12.12 -10.56 -2.67
CA LEU A 428 13.46 -10.00 -2.87
C LEU A 428 13.48 -8.51 -3.24
N ASN A 429 12.30 -7.86 -3.33
CA ASN A 429 12.25 -6.40 -3.33
C ASN A 429 12.43 -5.82 -1.91
N ASP A 430 12.54 -6.67 -0.87
CA ASP A 430 12.73 -6.28 0.54
C ASP A 430 14.21 -6.36 0.99
N ASP A 431 15.17 -6.63 0.08
CA ASP A 431 16.61 -6.80 0.37
C ASP A 431 17.53 -5.77 -0.30
#